data_AF-A0A2T5I3Q8-F1
#
_entry.id   AF-A0A2T5I3Q8-F1
#
_cell.length_a   1.000
_cell.length_b   1.000
_cell.length_c   1.000
_cell.angle_alpha   90.00
_cell.angle_beta   90.00
_cell.angle_gamma   90.00
#
_symmetry.space_group_name_H-M   'P 1'
#
loop_
_entity.id
_entity.type
_entity.pdbx_description
1 polymer ?
#
loop_
_entity_poly.entity_id
_entity_poly.type
_entity_poly.pdbx_seq_one_letter_code
_entity_poly.pdbx_strand_id
1 'polypeptide(L)'
;MAKNPVKVFVSYSWEQEKQTGVVDELERLCRQRDIQLIRDKNAMQHGELIRDFMDRLSGGEHIITIFSDAYFRSTWCMYELLTMWQKGSFHSRTHPMVVDAIDLQNDQYRLEITDFWIKEHETAASNLQGRDQTTVIKELERVKHYRDYYQNINELLNFAAGRLTTPLGQLKQQNYAPILDKISPLQDICDGFSDDEFLQEIKTILSQDLDRSETLRDYIVKSCELNVIPSGGLHGYMIEQCLQGEFVQIVQNLQSAFVDSCSSLGNAKITEIRNLYQVAESILSKLVLFNVKNEWMAQYRQACAQQDGGEYMLPDMSFASVEVVVSREAQTIPSLQYSHHDFNLQAAKGVTLESGFRSNNVVRDIIRRLYVRVMNQELSDQLNEERAIDTLKRTIAQRKKQKNVKLRKNYFLLVPNADSPLTDVTVQKEIKILLPDLSFVRIKSGHHEETFIVEDADLMVAISEFYKTLEEYKLQ
;
A
#
# COMPACT_ATOMS: atom_id res chain seq x y z
N MET A 1 -9.04 -5.16 17.45
CA MET A 1 -9.12 -6.64 17.44
C MET A 1 -7.89 -7.15 16.70
N ALA A 2 -7.17 -8.14 17.23
CA ALA A 2 -5.98 -8.70 16.56
C ALA A 2 -6.38 -9.24 15.17
N LYS A 3 -5.63 -8.85 14.13
CA LYS A 3 -5.77 -9.41 12.78
C LYS A 3 -5.59 -10.93 12.90
N ASN A 4 -6.57 -11.71 12.43
CA ASN A 4 -6.38 -13.16 12.35
C ASN A 4 -5.41 -13.46 11.19
N PRO A 5 -4.37 -14.26 11.39
CA PRO A 5 -3.41 -14.57 10.34
C PRO A 5 -4.09 -15.28 9.18
N VAL A 6 -3.67 -14.96 7.95
CA VAL A 6 -4.17 -15.65 6.75
C VAL A 6 -3.72 -17.10 6.83
N LYS A 7 -4.66 -18.03 6.83
CA LYS A 7 -4.36 -19.46 6.86
C LYS A 7 -4.08 -19.95 5.45
N VAL A 8 -3.00 -20.71 5.29
CA VAL A 8 -2.59 -21.25 4.00
C VAL A 8 -2.26 -22.71 4.18
N PHE A 9 -2.91 -23.60 3.44
CA PHE A 9 -2.53 -25.01 3.43
C PHE A 9 -1.42 -25.24 2.40
N VAL A 10 -0.45 -26.10 2.72
CA VAL A 10 0.56 -26.56 1.75
C VAL A 10 0.42 -28.05 1.50
N SER A 11 0.15 -28.40 0.24
CA SER A 11 0.11 -29.78 -0.25
C SER A 11 1.44 -30.10 -0.92
N TYR A 12 2.16 -31.10 -0.40
CA TYR A 12 3.51 -31.44 -0.85
C TYR A 12 3.84 -32.92 -0.60
N SER A 13 4.85 -33.43 -1.31
CA SER A 13 5.41 -34.76 -1.01
C SER A 13 6.45 -34.67 0.10
N TRP A 14 6.26 -35.48 1.14
CA TRP A 14 7.20 -35.59 2.27
C TRP A 14 8.60 -36.03 1.87
N GLU A 15 8.68 -36.98 0.93
CA GLU A 15 9.95 -37.47 0.41
C GLU A 15 10.72 -36.34 -0.27
N GLN A 16 10.00 -35.52 -1.03
CA GLN A 16 10.56 -34.36 -1.71
C GLN A 16 10.99 -33.25 -0.75
N GLU A 17 10.21 -33.01 0.31
CA GLU A 17 10.57 -31.98 1.29
C GLU A 17 11.85 -32.33 2.04
N LYS A 18 12.06 -33.60 2.40
CA LYS A 18 13.32 -34.05 3.02
C LYS A 18 14.55 -33.75 2.16
N GLN A 19 14.38 -33.70 0.84
CA GLN A 19 15.46 -33.43 -0.11
C GLN A 19 15.63 -31.93 -0.40
N THR A 20 14.53 -31.17 -0.41
CA THR A 20 14.52 -29.79 -0.95
C THR A 20 14.41 -28.68 0.09
N GLY A 21 13.82 -28.96 1.26
CA GLY A 21 13.61 -27.99 2.35
C GLY A 21 12.71 -26.80 1.99
N VAL A 22 11.89 -26.93 0.94
CA VAL A 22 11.11 -25.81 0.37
C VAL A 22 9.96 -25.40 1.28
N VAL A 23 9.30 -26.36 1.93
CA VAL A 23 8.20 -26.09 2.87
C VAL A 23 8.73 -25.41 4.13
N ASP A 24 9.87 -25.83 4.65
CA ASP A 24 10.51 -25.17 5.79
C ASP A 24 10.90 -23.71 5.44
N GLU A 25 11.42 -23.47 4.24
CA GLU A 25 11.72 -22.14 3.74
C GLU A 25 10.46 -21.27 3.61
N LEU A 26 9.40 -21.83 3.02
CA LEU A 26 8.09 -21.18 2.93
C LEU A 26 7.49 -20.88 4.30
N GLU A 27 7.57 -21.80 5.26
CA GLU A 27 7.05 -21.60 6.62
C GLU A 27 7.73 -20.39 7.28
N ARG A 28 9.06 -20.26 7.12
CA ARG A 28 9.82 -19.11 7.65
C ARG A 28 9.37 -17.80 7.00
N LEU A 29 9.20 -17.76 5.68
CA LEU A 29 8.79 -16.56 4.94
C LEU A 29 7.32 -16.19 5.21
N CYS A 30 6.44 -17.19 5.38
CA CYS A 30 5.04 -16.98 5.74
C CYS A 30 4.92 -16.30 7.11
N ARG A 31 5.72 -16.71 8.10
CA ARG A 31 5.74 -16.08 9.43
C ARG A 31 6.10 -14.59 9.37
N GLN A 32 6.95 -14.18 8.41
CA GLN A 32 7.30 -12.77 8.22
C GLN A 32 6.15 -11.93 7.62
N ARG A 33 5.12 -12.58 7.07
CA ARG A 33 3.99 -11.94 6.39
C ARG A 33 2.65 -12.13 7.10
N ASP A 34 2.66 -12.51 8.38
CA ASP A 34 1.45 -12.82 9.15
C ASP A 34 0.57 -13.91 8.48
N ILE A 35 1.23 -14.84 7.79
CA ILE A 35 0.62 -16.01 7.16
C ILE A 35 0.85 -17.22 8.08
N GLN A 36 -0.24 -17.86 8.48
CA GLN A 36 -0.20 -19.14 9.18
C GLN A 36 -0.17 -20.28 8.15
N LEU A 37 1.02 -20.83 7.90
CA LEU A 37 1.18 -22.01 7.05
C LEU A 37 0.74 -23.27 7.81
N ILE A 38 -0.27 -23.95 7.29
CA ILE A 38 -0.82 -25.21 7.77
C ILE A 38 -0.21 -26.32 6.91
N ARG A 39 0.52 -27.22 7.56
CA ARG A 39 1.13 -28.39 6.93
C ARG A 39 0.88 -29.63 7.77
N ASP A 40 0.73 -30.77 7.11
CA ASP A 40 0.70 -32.04 7.81
C ASP A 40 2.12 -32.43 8.24
N LYS A 41 2.29 -32.69 9.55
CA LYS A 41 3.54 -33.12 10.18
C LYS A 41 3.49 -34.58 10.68
N ASN A 42 2.44 -35.35 10.40
CA ASN A 42 2.28 -36.74 10.85
C ASN A 42 1.71 -37.66 9.77
N ALA A 43 2.49 -38.65 9.33
CA ALA A 43 2.15 -39.59 8.25
C ALA A 43 0.91 -40.49 8.50
N MET A 44 0.32 -40.50 9.71
CA MET A 44 -0.77 -41.42 10.09
C MET A 44 -2.17 -40.80 10.17
N GLN A 45 -2.33 -39.48 9.96
CA GLN A 45 -3.64 -38.77 9.97
C GLN A 45 -3.95 -38.09 8.62
N HIS A 46 -3.47 -38.66 7.52
CA HIS A 46 -3.60 -38.07 6.18
C HIS A 46 -5.04 -38.13 5.63
N GLY A 47 -5.47 -37.04 5.00
CA GLY A 47 -6.77 -36.88 4.34
C GLY A 47 -7.82 -36.14 5.17
N GLU A 48 -7.81 -36.29 6.49
CA GLU A 48 -8.70 -35.54 7.39
C GLU A 48 -8.30 -34.08 7.50
N LEU A 49 -7.00 -33.77 7.57
CA LEU A 49 -6.49 -32.40 7.69
C LEU A 49 -6.87 -31.51 6.51
N ILE A 50 -6.69 -31.99 5.28
CA ILE A 50 -7.12 -31.24 4.09
C ILE A 50 -8.64 -31.24 3.97
N ARG A 51 -9.35 -32.32 4.32
CA ARG A 51 -10.82 -32.35 4.23
C ARG A 51 -11.43 -31.38 5.25
N ASP A 52 -10.97 -31.41 6.50
CA ASP A 52 -11.33 -30.48 7.57
C ASP A 52 -10.96 -29.05 7.22
N PHE A 53 -9.77 -28.83 6.66
CA PHE A 53 -9.40 -27.52 6.14
C PHE A 53 -10.41 -27.10 5.08
N MET A 54 -10.66 -27.95 4.08
CA MET A 54 -11.56 -27.70 2.95
C MET A 54 -13.04 -27.57 3.31
N ASP A 55 -13.47 -28.10 4.45
CA ASP A 55 -14.85 -28.03 4.94
C ASP A 55 -15.05 -26.83 5.89
N ARG A 56 -13.98 -26.30 6.49
CA ARG A 56 -13.99 -25.11 7.35
C ARG A 56 -13.68 -23.80 6.60
N LEU A 57 -13.33 -23.89 5.31
CA LEU A 57 -13.00 -22.75 4.46
C LEU A 57 -14.21 -21.80 4.30
N SER A 58 -14.06 -20.58 4.80
CA SER A 58 -15.12 -19.55 4.80
C SER A 58 -14.95 -18.49 3.70
N GLY A 59 -13.90 -18.61 2.88
CA GLY A 59 -13.74 -17.86 1.63
C GLY A 59 -12.42 -17.07 1.49
N GLY A 60 -11.62 -16.98 2.55
CA GLY A 60 -10.40 -16.14 2.61
C GLY A 60 -9.08 -16.90 2.66
N GLU A 61 -9.08 -18.23 2.67
CA GLU A 61 -7.88 -19.04 2.86
C GLU A 61 -7.36 -19.66 1.54
N HIS A 62 -6.04 -19.89 1.45
CA HIS A 62 -5.32 -20.27 0.21
C HIS A 62 -4.65 -21.64 0.29
N ILE A 63 -4.26 -22.19 -0.87
CA ILE A 63 -3.52 -23.46 -0.95
C ILE A 63 -2.27 -23.30 -1.82
N ILE A 64 -1.13 -23.74 -1.33
CA ILE A 64 0.11 -23.88 -2.09
C ILE A 64 0.30 -25.35 -2.44
N THR A 65 0.50 -25.68 -3.72
CA THR A 65 0.77 -27.07 -4.15
C THR A 65 2.20 -27.18 -4.67
N ILE A 66 2.96 -28.14 -4.15
CA ILE A 66 4.36 -28.36 -4.50
C ILE A 66 4.48 -29.67 -5.27
N PHE A 67 4.50 -29.57 -6.59
CA PHE A 67 4.53 -30.70 -7.50
C PHE A 67 5.95 -31.25 -7.71
N SER A 68 6.05 -32.57 -7.67
CA SER A 68 7.25 -33.38 -7.87
C SER A 68 6.84 -34.73 -8.45
N ASP A 69 7.80 -35.52 -8.94
CA ASP A 69 7.44 -36.89 -9.40
C ASP A 69 6.87 -37.72 -8.24
N ALA A 70 7.50 -37.61 -7.06
CA ALA A 70 7.03 -38.24 -5.83
C ALA A 70 5.62 -37.76 -5.41
N TYR A 71 5.21 -36.54 -5.78
CA TYR A 71 3.85 -36.05 -5.54
C TYR A 71 2.84 -36.82 -6.40
N PHE A 72 3.07 -36.93 -7.70
CA PHE A 72 2.14 -37.60 -8.62
C PHE A 72 2.08 -39.13 -8.43
N ARG A 73 3.08 -39.72 -7.76
CA ARG A 73 3.10 -41.14 -7.37
C ARG A 73 2.63 -41.41 -5.95
N SER A 74 2.33 -40.36 -5.18
CA SER A 74 1.86 -40.49 -3.79
C SER A 74 0.34 -40.65 -3.75
N THR A 75 -0.12 -41.73 -3.11
CA THR A 75 -1.56 -42.01 -2.91
C THR A 75 -2.29 -40.83 -2.29
N TRP A 76 -1.66 -40.18 -1.33
CA TRP A 76 -2.28 -39.10 -0.58
C TRP A 76 -2.24 -37.79 -1.33
N CYS A 77 -1.10 -37.41 -1.91
CA CYS A 77 -1.02 -36.19 -2.72
C CYS A 77 -2.04 -36.22 -3.87
N MET A 78 -2.21 -37.38 -4.52
CA MET A 78 -3.22 -37.56 -5.56
C MET A 78 -4.65 -37.49 -5.03
N TYR A 79 -4.91 -37.99 -3.82
CA TYR A 79 -6.19 -37.80 -3.13
C TYR A 79 -6.51 -36.32 -2.92
N GLU A 80 -5.55 -35.55 -2.38
CA GLU A 80 -5.70 -34.12 -2.13
C GLU A 80 -5.94 -33.36 -3.44
N LEU A 81 -5.13 -33.63 -4.46
CA LEU A 81 -5.21 -33.00 -5.77
C LEU A 81 -6.56 -33.27 -6.44
N LEU A 82 -7.03 -34.53 -6.43
CA LEU A 82 -8.33 -34.90 -6.98
C LEU A 82 -9.48 -34.19 -6.23
N THR A 83 -9.41 -34.14 -4.90
CA THR A 83 -10.41 -33.46 -4.06
C THR A 83 -10.45 -31.96 -4.36
N MET A 84 -9.29 -31.31 -4.49
CA MET A 84 -9.19 -29.89 -4.85
C MET A 84 -9.76 -29.61 -6.25
N TRP A 85 -9.43 -30.46 -7.22
CA TRP A 85 -9.90 -30.34 -8.60
C TRP A 85 -11.44 -30.46 -8.68
N GLN A 86 -12.02 -31.44 -7.98
CA GLN A 86 -13.47 -31.67 -7.96
C GLN A 86 -14.28 -30.53 -7.32
N LYS A 87 -13.74 -29.84 -6.30
CA LYS A 87 -14.48 -28.77 -5.62
C LYS A 87 -14.58 -27.46 -6.43
N GLY A 88 -13.93 -27.33 -7.59
CA GLY A 88 -14.16 -26.29 -8.63
C GLY A 88 -13.85 -24.82 -8.27
N SER A 89 -14.32 -24.31 -7.13
CA SER A 89 -14.16 -22.93 -6.64
C SER A 89 -12.74 -22.55 -6.17
N PHE A 90 -11.78 -23.46 -6.31
CA PHE A 90 -10.41 -23.32 -5.79
C PHE A 90 -9.40 -22.86 -6.83
N HIS A 91 -9.82 -22.82 -8.10
CA HIS A 91 -8.98 -22.48 -9.26
C HIS A 91 -8.24 -21.14 -9.12
N SER A 92 -8.83 -20.15 -8.44
CA SER A 92 -8.26 -18.83 -8.17
C SER A 92 -7.42 -18.73 -6.89
N ARG A 93 -7.42 -19.78 -6.05
CA ARG A 93 -6.82 -19.78 -4.71
C ARG A 93 -5.71 -20.82 -4.51
N THR A 94 -5.44 -21.63 -5.53
CA THR A 94 -4.31 -22.56 -5.58
C THR A 94 -3.09 -21.92 -6.23
N HIS A 95 -1.94 -22.02 -5.59
CA HIS A 95 -0.67 -21.47 -6.04
C HIS A 95 0.35 -22.59 -6.24
N PRO A 96 0.42 -23.18 -7.46
CA PRO A 96 1.30 -24.29 -7.72
C PRO A 96 2.74 -23.87 -7.97
N MET A 97 3.66 -24.72 -7.53
CA MET A 97 5.09 -24.69 -7.87
C MET A 97 5.55 -26.10 -8.21
N VAL A 98 6.58 -26.21 -9.03
CA VAL A 98 7.25 -27.47 -9.36
C VAL A 98 8.66 -27.43 -8.80
N VAL A 99 9.06 -28.46 -8.07
CA VAL A 99 10.38 -28.52 -7.41
C VAL A 99 11.38 -29.45 -8.09
N ASP A 100 10.91 -30.37 -8.92
CA ASP A 100 11.73 -31.23 -9.77
C ASP A 100 11.76 -30.74 -11.21
N ALA A 101 12.70 -31.23 -12.02
CA ALA A 101 12.70 -31.02 -13.47
C ALA A 101 11.64 -31.87 -14.19
N ILE A 102 10.46 -32.05 -13.59
CA ILE A 102 9.33 -32.74 -14.23
C ILE A 102 8.73 -31.85 -15.31
N ASP A 103 8.56 -32.42 -16.50
CA ASP A 103 7.87 -31.76 -17.60
C ASP A 103 6.45 -32.32 -17.69
N LEU A 104 5.49 -31.56 -17.17
CA LEU A 104 4.08 -31.97 -17.16
C LEU A 104 3.43 -31.97 -18.55
N GLN A 105 4.07 -31.36 -19.56
CA GLN A 105 3.61 -31.39 -20.94
C GLN A 105 4.22 -32.54 -21.75
N ASN A 106 5.21 -33.24 -21.19
CA ASN A 106 5.86 -34.35 -21.87
C ASN A 106 4.94 -35.58 -21.92
N ASP A 107 4.50 -35.96 -23.12
CA ASP A 107 3.56 -37.08 -23.30
C ASP A 107 4.07 -38.41 -22.71
N GLN A 108 5.37 -38.69 -22.83
CA GLN A 108 5.98 -39.90 -22.29
C GLN A 108 5.86 -39.94 -20.76
N TYR A 109 6.16 -38.83 -20.08
CA TYR A 109 6.00 -38.71 -18.63
C TYR A 109 4.54 -38.92 -18.20
N ARG A 110 3.59 -38.33 -18.92
CA ARG A 110 2.15 -38.46 -18.61
C ARG A 110 1.66 -39.89 -18.74
N LEU A 111 2.12 -40.61 -19.77
CA LEU A 111 1.85 -42.03 -19.95
C LEU A 111 2.47 -42.87 -18.83
N GLU A 112 3.72 -42.60 -18.43
CA GLU A 112 4.38 -43.32 -17.34
C GLU A 112 3.65 -43.19 -15.98
N ILE A 113 3.10 -42.01 -15.68
CA ILE A 113 2.29 -41.80 -14.48
C ILE A 113 0.93 -42.49 -14.59
N THR A 114 0.34 -42.51 -15.79
CA THR A 114 -0.92 -43.22 -16.05
C THR A 114 -0.75 -44.73 -15.82
N ASP A 115 0.28 -45.32 -16.42
CA ASP A 115 0.60 -46.74 -16.31
C ASP A 115 0.92 -47.14 -14.87
N PHE A 116 1.61 -46.26 -14.13
CA PHE A 116 1.85 -46.45 -12.70
C PHE A 116 0.54 -46.63 -11.92
N TRP A 117 -0.43 -45.73 -12.09
CA TRP A 117 -1.69 -45.81 -11.35
C TRP A 117 -2.60 -46.95 -11.81
N ILE A 118 -2.57 -47.33 -13.09
CA ILE A 118 -3.24 -48.53 -13.60
C ILE A 118 -2.68 -49.77 -12.89
N LYS A 119 -1.36 -49.90 -12.83
CA LYS A 119 -0.69 -51.03 -12.17
C LYS A 119 -0.99 -51.08 -10.67
N GLU A 120 -0.98 -49.94 -9.97
CA GLU A 120 -1.35 -49.86 -8.55
C GLU A 120 -2.81 -50.28 -8.32
N HIS A 121 -3.73 -49.84 -9.19
CA HIS A 121 -5.12 -50.27 -9.16
C HIS A 121 -5.27 -51.79 -9.36
N GLU A 122 -4.65 -52.34 -10.41
CA GLU A 122 -4.72 -53.78 -10.72
C GLU A 122 -4.14 -54.63 -9.58
N THR A 123 -3.00 -54.22 -9.04
CA THR A 123 -2.35 -54.90 -7.91
C THR A 123 -3.24 -54.88 -6.67
N ALA A 124 -3.79 -53.71 -6.33
CA ALA A 124 -4.67 -53.57 -5.18
C ALA A 124 -5.98 -54.35 -5.35
N ALA A 125 -6.58 -54.34 -6.53
CA ALA A 125 -7.79 -55.10 -6.84
C ALA A 125 -7.56 -56.62 -6.77
N SER A 126 -6.43 -57.11 -7.32
CA SER A 126 -6.06 -58.52 -7.26
C SER A 126 -5.88 -59.01 -5.82
N ASN A 127 -5.30 -58.18 -4.94
CA ASN A 127 -5.08 -58.52 -3.53
C ASN A 127 -6.39 -58.68 -2.73
N LEU A 128 -7.51 -58.15 -3.25
CA LEU A 128 -8.83 -58.23 -2.62
C LEU A 128 -9.73 -59.33 -3.21
N GLN A 129 -9.31 -60.01 -4.28
CA GLN A 129 -10.07 -61.10 -4.86
C GLN A 129 -10.31 -62.22 -3.83
N GLY A 130 -11.56 -62.69 -3.73
CA GLY A 130 -11.94 -63.76 -2.81
C GLY A 130 -12.07 -63.36 -1.34
N ARG A 131 -11.88 -62.07 -0.98
CA ARG A 131 -12.09 -61.56 0.38
C ARG A 131 -13.54 -61.09 0.58
N ASP A 132 -14.03 -61.18 1.82
CA ASP A 132 -15.34 -60.64 2.21
C ASP A 132 -15.30 -59.11 2.18
N GLN A 133 -16.11 -58.51 1.31
CA GLN A 133 -16.18 -57.06 1.09
C GLN A 133 -16.54 -56.27 2.36
N THR A 134 -17.27 -56.89 3.30
CA THR A 134 -17.63 -56.23 4.57
C THR A 134 -16.44 -56.06 5.51
N THR A 135 -15.37 -56.83 5.31
CA THR A 135 -14.15 -56.80 6.14
C THR A 135 -13.03 -55.94 5.58
N VAL A 136 -13.12 -55.51 4.31
CA VAL A 136 -12.06 -54.79 3.58
C VAL A 136 -12.55 -53.45 3.00
N ILE A 137 -13.46 -52.78 3.72
CA ILE A 137 -14.13 -51.57 3.25
C ILE A 137 -13.13 -50.47 2.87
N LYS A 138 -12.12 -50.22 3.72
CA LYS A 138 -11.10 -49.17 3.48
C LYS A 138 -10.20 -49.49 2.30
N GLU A 139 -9.88 -50.76 2.11
CA GLU A 139 -9.09 -51.23 0.99
C GLU A 139 -9.86 -51.11 -0.33
N LEU A 140 -11.16 -51.41 -0.31
CA LEU A 140 -12.06 -51.18 -1.45
C LEU A 140 -12.19 -49.69 -1.79
N GLU A 141 -12.25 -48.81 -0.79
CA GLU A 141 -12.17 -47.35 -0.99
C GLU A 141 -10.84 -46.95 -1.66
N ARG A 142 -9.72 -47.51 -1.21
CA ARG A 142 -8.41 -47.25 -1.82
C ARG A 142 -8.33 -47.71 -3.28
N VAL A 143 -8.91 -48.87 -3.61
CA VAL A 143 -9.01 -49.33 -5.01
C VAL A 143 -9.82 -48.35 -5.85
N LYS A 144 -10.94 -47.84 -5.33
CA LYS A 144 -11.73 -46.80 -6.01
C LYS A 144 -10.90 -45.54 -6.23
N HIS A 145 -10.15 -45.09 -5.23
CA HIS A 145 -9.27 -43.92 -5.38
C HIS A 145 -8.22 -44.11 -6.48
N TYR A 146 -7.54 -45.25 -6.54
CA TYR A 146 -6.56 -45.51 -7.61
C TYR A 146 -7.19 -45.48 -9.00
N ARG A 147 -8.41 -46.02 -9.11
CA ARG A 147 -9.21 -45.92 -10.32
C ARG A 147 -9.49 -44.47 -10.69
N ASP A 148 -9.97 -43.69 -9.73
CA ASP A 148 -10.29 -42.30 -9.95
C ASP A 148 -9.04 -41.48 -10.30
N TYR A 149 -7.85 -41.84 -9.78
CA TYR A 149 -6.59 -41.19 -10.15
C TYR A 149 -6.26 -41.39 -11.62
N TYR A 150 -6.16 -42.64 -12.11
CA TYR A 150 -5.78 -42.85 -13.51
C TYR A 150 -6.86 -42.39 -14.49
N GLN A 151 -8.15 -42.42 -14.12
CA GLN A 151 -9.22 -41.91 -14.97
C GLN A 151 -9.18 -40.39 -15.13
N ASN A 152 -8.69 -39.68 -14.12
CA ASN A 152 -8.61 -38.21 -14.14
C ASN A 152 -7.18 -37.69 -14.33
N ILE A 153 -6.17 -38.56 -14.49
CA ILE A 153 -4.75 -38.17 -14.43
C ILE A 153 -4.39 -37.10 -15.45
N ASN A 154 -4.94 -37.19 -16.66
CA ASN A 154 -4.71 -36.20 -17.71
C ASN A 154 -5.26 -34.82 -17.31
N GLU A 155 -6.45 -34.77 -16.73
CA GLU A 155 -7.06 -33.53 -16.25
C GLU A 155 -6.30 -32.94 -15.06
N LEU A 156 -5.82 -33.79 -14.14
CA LEU A 156 -5.02 -33.36 -12.99
C LEU A 156 -3.66 -32.81 -13.44
N LEU A 157 -3.02 -33.46 -14.42
CA LEU A 157 -1.76 -32.98 -15.01
C LEU A 157 -1.97 -31.69 -15.83
N ASN A 158 -3.08 -31.58 -16.57
CA ASN A 158 -3.45 -30.34 -17.26
C ASN A 158 -3.70 -29.19 -16.26
N PHE A 159 -4.42 -29.48 -15.19
CA PHE A 159 -4.71 -28.55 -14.10
C PHE A 159 -3.42 -28.04 -13.45
N ALA A 160 -2.45 -28.94 -13.22
CA ALA A 160 -1.15 -28.59 -12.70
C ALA A 160 -0.34 -27.75 -13.70
N ALA A 161 -0.19 -28.24 -14.95
CA ALA A 161 0.62 -27.60 -16.00
C ALA A 161 0.12 -26.20 -16.36
N GLY A 162 -1.19 -26.02 -16.52
CA GLY A 162 -1.79 -24.73 -16.92
C GLY A 162 -1.64 -23.61 -15.88
N ARG A 163 -1.17 -23.91 -14.67
CA ARG A 163 -0.99 -22.94 -13.59
C ARG A 163 0.45 -22.71 -13.17
N LEU A 164 1.41 -23.45 -13.72
CA LEU A 164 2.81 -23.23 -13.41
C LEU A 164 3.27 -21.93 -14.07
N THR A 165 3.42 -20.89 -13.26
CA THR A 165 3.82 -19.58 -13.76
C THR A 165 5.31 -19.32 -13.62
N THR A 166 6.01 -19.99 -12.70
CA THR A 166 7.37 -19.60 -12.31
C THR A 166 8.22 -20.81 -11.87
N PRO A 167 9.41 -21.03 -12.47
CA PRO A 167 10.33 -22.08 -12.04
C PRO A 167 10.83 -21.90 -10.60
N LEU A 168 11.10 -23.00 -9.88
CA LEU A 168 11.56 -22.95 -8.48
C LEU A 168 12.81 -22.09 -8.26
N GLY A 169 13.79 -22.18 -9.16
CA GLY A 169 15.03 -21.39 -9.05
C GLY A 169 14.76 -19.89 -9.03
N GLN A 170 13.79 -19.43 -9.83
CA GLN A 170 13.36 -18.03 -9.87
C GLN A 170 12.53 -17.66 -8.63
N LEU A 171 11.66 -18.57 -8.16
CA LEU A 171 10.93 -18.37 -6.91
C LEU A 171 11.88 -18.21 -5.73
N LYS A 172 12.93 -19.04 -5.62
CA LYS A 172 13.95 -18.93 -4.57
C LYS A 172 14.70 -17.60 -4.62
N GLN A 173 15.13 -17.16 -5.80
CA GLN A 173 15.80 -15.86 -5.98
C GLN A 173 14.92 -14.67 -5.53
N GLN A 174 13.60 -14.83 -5.63
CA GLN A 174 12.62 -13.80 -5.28
C GLN A 174 12.00 -14.03 -3.88
N ASN A 175 12.58 -14.89 -3.04
CA ASN A 175 12.02 -15.26 -1.73
C ASN A 175 10.52 -15.62 -1.80
N TYR A 176 10.12 -16.34 -2.86
CA TYR A 176 8.76 -16.78 -3.13
C TYR A 176 7.72 -15.64 -3.25
N ALA A 177 8.16 -14.39 -3.45
CA ALA A 177 7.29 -13.22 -3.58
C ALA A 177 6.15 -13.40 -4.61
N PRO A 178 6.36 -13.96 -5.82
CA PRO A 178 5.27 -14.12 -6.80
C PRO A 178 4.08 -14.96 -6.32
N ILE A 179 4.30 -15.84 -5.33
CA ILE A 179 3.27 -16.67 -4.71
C ILE A 179 2.74 -15.99 -3.45
N LEU A 180 3.64 -15.55 -2.57
CA LEU A 180 3.26 -14.96 -1.30
C LEU A 180 2.51 -13.63 -1.47
N ASP A 181 2.84 -12.82 -2.47
CA ASP A 181 2.17 -11.55 -2.76
C ASP A 181 0.72 -11.75 -3.23
N LYS A 182 0.41 -12.91 -3.85
CA LYS A 182 -0.98 -13.25 -4.24
C LYS A 182 -1.83 -13.73 -3.05
N ILE A 183 -1.19 -14.19 -1.98
CA ILE A 183 -1.83 -14.75 -0.79
C ILE A 183 -2.05 -13.65 0.25
N SER A 184 -0.97 -12.95 0.57
CA SER A 184 -0.97 -11.76 1.39
C SER A 184 0.08 -10.86 0.75
N PRO A 185 -0.35 -9.89 -0.08
CA PRO A 185 0.54 -8.87 -0.61
C PRO A 185 1.42 -8.39 0.53
N LEU A 186 2.74 -8.35 0.32
CA LEU A 186 3.47 -7.32 1.04
C LEU A 186 2.72 -6.05 0.66
N GLN A 187 2.12 -5.37 1.64
CA GLN A 187 1.82 -3.97 1.43
C GLN A 187 3.08 -3.41 0.81
N ASP A 188 2.97 -2.89 -0.42
CA ASP A 188 4.08 -2.26 -1.10
C ASP A 188 4.76 -1.41 -0.04
N ILE A 189 5.94 -1.84 0.40
CA ILE A 189 6.93 -0.87 0.82
C ILE A 189 7.24 -0.21 -0.51
N CYS A 190 6.39 0.75 -0.86
CA CYS A 190 6.74 1.83 -1.76
C CYS A 190 8.18 2.17 -1.38
N ASP A 191 9.09 2.23 -2.35
CA ASP A 191 10.51 2.64 -2.18
C ASP A 191 10.61 4.03 -1.52
N GLY A 192 10.23 4.09 -0.25
CA GLY A 192 9.68 5.22 0.45
C GLY A 192 9.80 4.87 1.92
N PHE A 193 10.62 5.67 2.59
CA PHE A 193 10.82 5.78 4.03
C PHE A 193 9.65 5.20 4.83
N SER A 194 9.89 4.45 5.91
CA SER A 194 8.80 4.26 6.88
C SER A 194 8.28 5.63 7.36
N ASP A 195 7.04 5.72 7.82
CA ASP A 195 6.50 7.00 8.30
C ASP A 195 7.34 7.64 9.42
N ASP A 196 7.99 6.78 10.21
CA ASP A 196 8.97 7.15 11.22
C ASP A 196 10.25 7.68 10.59
N GLU A 197 10.81 6.99 9.59
CA GLU A 197 12.01 7.45 8.87
C GLU A 197 11.74 8.79 8.17
N PHE A 198 10.54 8.97 7.61
CA PHE A 198 10.11 10.23 7.03
C PHE A 198 10.05 11.34 8.09
N LEU A 199 9.47 11.08 9.29
CA LEU A 199 9.52 12.06 10.38
C LEU A 199 10.93 12.37 10.85
N GLN A 200 11.84 11.39 10.89
CA GLN A 200 13.23 11.63 11.26
C GLN A 200 13.93 12.51 10.22
N GLU A 201 13.67 12.31 8.94
CA GLU A 201 14.17 13.19 7.88
C GLU A 201 13.57 14.60 8.03
N ILE A 202 12.27 14.73 8.26
CA ILE A 202 11.61 16.02 8.52
C ILE A 202 12.22 16.72 9.74
N LYS A 203 12.50 15.99 10.83
CA LYS A 203 13.18 16.51 12.02
C LYS A 203 14.57 17.05 11.70
N THR A 204 15.34 16.32 10.88
CA THR A 204 16.67 16.76 10.43
C THR A 204 16.57 18.02 9.58
N ILE A 205 15.62 18.08 8.64
CA ILE A 205 15.43 19.26 7.81
C ILE A 205 14.96 20.46 8.65
N LEU A 206 14.08 20.25 9.63
CA LEU A 206 13.63 21.31 10.53
C LEU A 206 14.80 21.91 11.33
N SER A 207 15.72 21.07 11.81
CA SER A 207 16.96 21.55 12.46
C SER A 207 17.79 22.40 11.50
N GLN A 208 17.98 21.93 10.25
CA GLN A 208 18.72 22.69 9.24
C GLN A 208 18.05 24.03 8.91
N ASP A 209 16.71 24.09 8.88
CA ASP A 209 15.98 25.32 8.59
C ASP A 209 16.15 26.36 9.69
N LEU A 210 16.14 25.95 10.96
CA LEU A 210 16.43 26.85 12.09
C LEU A 210 17.86 27.42 12.04
N ASP A 211 18.82 26.65 11.50
CA ASP A 211 20.21 27.12 11.35
C ASP A 211 20.39 28.11 10.18
N ARG A 212 19.39 28.25 9.29
CA ARG A 212 19.45 29.22 8.17
C ARG A 212 19.24 30.67 8.60
N SER A 213 18.74 30.92 9.81
CA SER A 213 18.56 32.26 10.35
C SER A 213 18.75 32.27 11.87
N GLU A 214 19.93 32.71 12.30
CA GLU A 214 20.23 32.93 13.72
C GLU A 214 19.25 33.93 14.34
N THR A 215 18.95 35.02 13.64
CA THR A 215 17.98 36.03 14.09
C THR A 215 16.62 35.41 14.41
N LEU A 216 16.04 34.65 13.47
CA LEU A 216 14.74 34.03 13.71
C LEU A 216 14.80 33.01 14.86
N ARG A 217 15.86 32.20 14.91
CA ARG A 217 16.07 31.23 15.97
C ARG A 217 16.10 31.89 17.35
N ASP A 218 16.81 33.01 17.50
CA ASP A 218 16.91 33.73 18.77
C ASP A 218 15.57 34.34 19.18
N TYR A 219 14.81 34.89 18.23
CA TYR A 219 13.46 35.38 18.52
C TYR A 219 12.47 34.25 18.84
N ILE A 220 12.63 33.05 18.27
CA ILE A 220 11.82 31.88 18.66
C ILE A 220 12.17 31.47 20.09
N VAL A 221 13.45 31.38 20.45
CA VAL A 221 13.90 31.06 21.83
C VAL A 221 13.31 32.06 22.83
N LYS A 222 13.34 33.35 22.49
CA LYS A 222 12.76 34.41 23.32
C LYS A 222 11.24 34.30 23.42
N SER A 223 10.55 34.07 22.31
CA SER A 223 9.07 33.97 22.27
C SER A 223 8.55 32.72 22.98
N CYS A 224 9.33 31.64 23.00
CA CYS A 224 9.05 30.43 23.78
C CYS A 224 9.55 30.52 25.23
N GLU A 225 10.06 31.67 25.67
CA GLU A 225 10.58 31.91 27.03
C GLU A 225 11.63 30.89 27.50
N LEU A 226 12.47 30.42 26.57
CA LEU A 226 13.47 29.39 26.84
C LEU A 226 14.75 29.98 27.43
N ASN A 227 14.99 29.70 28.72
CA ASN A 227 16.24 30.07 29.39
C ASN A 227 17.44 29.22 28.94
N VAL A 228 17.19 27.94 28.62
CA VAL A 228 18.19 26.99 28.14
C VAL A 228 17.54 26.13 27.06
N ILE A 229 18.22 25.97 25.92
CA ILE A 229 17.74 25.09 24.84
C ILE A 229 17.88 23.63 25.31
N PRO A 230 16.82 22.80 25.24
CA PRO A 230 16.87 21.39 25.63
C PRO A 230 17.93 20.59 24.85
N SER A 231 18.33 19.43 25.39
CA SER A 231 19.31 18.54 24.75
C SER A 231 18.91 18.07 23.34
N GLY A 232 17.61 18.01 23.06
CA GLY A 232 17.05 17.72 21.74
C GLY A 232 17.08 18.90 20.75
N GLY A 233 17.62 20.06 21.15
CA GLY A 233 17.63 21.29 20.35
C GLY A 233 16.27 21.98 20.30
N LEU A 234 16.24 23.18 19.70
CA LEU A 234 15.01 23.97 19.56
C LEU A 234 13.95 23.24 18.70
N HIS A 235 14.37 22.57 17.61
CA HIS A 235 13.47 21.77 16.80
C HIS A 235 12.82 20.62 17.59
N GLY A 236 13.59 19.96 18.47
CA GLY A 236 13.10 18.88 19.32
C GLY A 236 12.05 19.37 20.31
N TYR A 237 12.31 20.52 20.94
CA TYR A 237 11.35 21.19 21.82
C TYR A 237 10.04 21.51 21.08
N MET A 238 10.11 22.17 19.92
CA MET A 238 8.91 22.54 19.15
C MET A 238 8.08 21.32 18.75
N ILE A 239 8.73 20.23 18.33
CA ILE A 239 8.06 18.96 18.01
C ILE A 239 7.39 18.36 19.26
N GLU A 240 8.10 18.30 20.39
CA GLU A 240 7.56 17.76 21.63
C GLU A 240 6.32 18.54 22.10
N GLN A 241 6.35 19.87 22.01
CA GLN A 241 5.19 20.71 22.31
C GLN A 241 4.01 20.42 21.36
N CYS A 242 4.26 20.26 20.06
CA CYS A 242 3.20 19.85 19.12
C CYS A 242 2.58 18.50 19.52
N LEU A 243 3.42 17.52 19.92
CA LEU A 243 2.96 16.20 20.36
C LEU A 243 2.17 16.24 21.68
N GLN A 244 2.38 17.28 22.50
CA GLN A 244 1.66 17.53 23.75
C GLN A 244 0.36 18.33 23.55
N GLY A 245 0.02 18.72 22.31
CA GLY A 245 -1.18 19.51 22.00
C GLY A 245 -0.98 21.02 22.01
N GLU A 246 0.27 21.50 22.15
CA GLU A 246 0.60 22.92 22.24
C GLU A 246 0.93 23.54 20.87
N PHE A 247 0.44 22.96 19.77
CA PHE A 247 0.75 23.43 18.42
C PHE A 247 0.35 24.89 18.19
N VAL A 248 -0.85 25.28 18.63
CA VAL A 248 -1.35 26.66 18.47
C VAL A 248 -0.38 27.66 19.11
N GLN A 249 0.08 27.38 20.33
CA GLN A 249 1.03 28.23 21.04
C GLN A 249 2.39 28.29 20.31
N ILE A 250 2.88 27.16 19.79
CA ILE A 250 4.13 27.13 19.01
C ILE A 250 4.02 27.96 17.72
N VAL A 251 2.90 27.88 17.02
CA VAL A 251 2.68 28.68 15.81
C VAL A 251 2.59 30.17 16.13
N GLN A 252 1.91 30.55 17.22
CA GLN A 252 1.86 31.94 17.69
C GLN A 252 3.25 32.46 18.06
N ASN A 253 4.05 31.67 18.78
CA ASN A 253 5.43 32.04 19.13
C ASN A 253 6.30 32.19 17.87
N LEU A 254 6.15 31.31 16.88
CA LEU A 254 6.84 31.43 15.59
C LEU A 254 6.38 32.67 14.81
N GLN A 255 5.09 32.99 14.85
CA GLN A 255 4.51 34.18 14.21
C GLN A 255 5.10 35.46 14.81
N SER A 256 5.07 35.58 16.14
CA SER A 256 5.67 36.71 16.86
C SER A 256 7.17 36.81 16.57
N ALA A 257 7.89 35.69 16.62
CA ALA A 257 9.32 35.67 16.33
C ALA A 257 9.63 36.13 14.89
N PHE A 258 8.80 35.75 13.92
CA PHE A 258 8.93 36.19 12.53
C PHE A 258 8.72 37.70 12.40
N VAL A 259 7.63 38.24 12.96
CA VAL A 259 7.31 39.68 12.92
C VAL A 259 8.40 40.52 13.59
N ASP A 260 8.88 40.09 14.77
CA ASP A 260 9.95 40.76 15.49
C ASP A 260 11.28 40.69 14.72
N SER A 261 11.58 39.55 14.10
CA SER A 261 12.76 39.38 13.25
C SER A 261 12.72 40.35 12.07
N CYS A 262 11.60 40.44 11.35
CA CYS A 262 11.41 41.38 10.25
C CYS A 262 11.54 42.84 10.73
N SER A 263 10.94 43.17 11.87
CA SER A 263 11.00 44.51 12.46
C SER A 263 12.44 44.90 12.84
N SER A 264 13.24 43.95 13.32
CA SER A 264 14.64 44.18 13.70
C SER A 264 15.58 44.45 12.51
N LEU A 265 15.25 43.94 11.32
CA LEU A 265 16.07 44.09 10.11
C LEU A 265 15.82 45.42 9.38
N GLY A 266 14.65 46.03 9.56
CA GLY A 266 14.21 47.24 8.87
C GLY A 266 13.89 47.02 7.37
N ASN A 267 13.13 47.96 6.78
CA ASN A 267 12.54 47.83 5.43
C ASN A 267 13.56 47.75 4.26
N ALA A 268 14.84 48.01 4.49
CA ALA A 268 15.87 48.04 3.44
C ALA A 268 16.51 46.67 3.14
N LYS A 269 16.27 45.65 3.99
CA LYS A 269 16.90 44.32 3.91
C LYS A 269 15.99 43.28 3.24
N ILE A 270 15.63 43.56 1.98
CA ILE A 270 14.68 42.77 1.18
C ILE A 270 15.10 41.30 1.08
N THR A 271 16.40 41.02 0.89
CA THR A 271 16.91 39.65 0.75
C THR A 271 16.80 38.87 2.06
N GLU A 272 17.11 39.51 3.19
CA GLU A 272 17.03 38.90 4.51
C GLU A 272 15.57 38.67 4.93
N ILE A 273 14.66 39.61 4.64
CA ILE A 273 13.21 39.43 4.85
C ILE A 273 12.69 38.26 4.00
N ARG A 274 13.12 38.15 2.73
CA ARG A 274 12.77 37.01 1.88
C ARG A 274 13.29 35.68 2.46
N ASN A 275 14.50 35.65 3.00
CA ASN A 275 15.01 34.45 3.67
C ASN A 275 14.23 34.12 4.94
N LEU A 276 13.88 35.12 5.77
CA LEU A 276 13.03 34.92 6.95
C LEU A 276 11.67 34.32 6.56
N TYR A 277 11.03 34.87 5.52
CA TYR A 277 9.77 34.34 4.99
C TYR A 277 9.93 32.86 4.62
N GLN A 278 10.95 32.54 3.82
CA GLN A 278 11.19 31.17 3.35
C GLN A 278 11.51 30.21 4.49
N VAL A 279 12.25 30.65 5.51
CA VAL A 279 12.57 29.82 6.68
C VAL A 279 11.32 29.60 7.53
N ALA A 280 10.54 30.65 7.80
CA ALA A 280 9.31 30.59 8.59
C ALA A 280 8.24 29.70 7.94
N GLU A 281 8.00 29.85 6.64
CA GLU A 281 7.13 28.96 5.84
C GLU A 281 7.62 27.49 5.89
N SER A 282 8.93 27.31 5.73
CA SER A 282 9.58 25.99 5.74
C SER A 282 9.48 25.30 7.12
N ILE A 283 9.53 26.07 8.22
CA ILE A 283 9.34 25.57 9.58
C ILE A 283 7.89 25.11 9.79
N LEU A 284 6.90 25.99 9.51
CA LEU A 284 5.50 25.66 9.75
C LEU A 284 5.02 24.47 8.92
N SER A 285 5.38 24.42 7.63
CA SER A 285 5.04 23.30 6.74
C SER A 285 5.57 21.95 7.22
N LYS A 286 6.59 21.92 8.09
CA LYS A 286 7.12 20.69 8.69
C LYS A 286 6.50 20.39 10.04
N LEU A 287 6.31 21.41 10.88
CA LEU A 287 5.71 21.25 12.20
C LEU A 287 4.29 20.70 12.12
N VAL A 288 3.51 21.12 11.11
CA VAL A 288 2.14 20.64 10.92
C VAL A 288 2.05 19.12 10.73
N LEU A 289 3.09 18.48 10.17
CA LEU A 289 3.12 17.02 9.98
C LEU A 289 3.14 16.24 11.31
N PHE A 290 3.66 16.84 12.39
CA PHE A 290 3.70 16.23 13.71
C PHE A 290 2.36 16.33 14.46
N ASN A 291 1.38 17.03 13.90
CA ASN A 291 0.03 17.13 14.49
C ASN A 291 -0.90 16.01 14.03
N VAL A 292 -0.53 15.21 13.04
CA VAL A 292 -1.33 14.04 12.64
C VAL A 292 -1.03 12.90 13.62
N LYS A 293 -2.06 12.30 14.23
CA LYS A 293 -1.86 11.19 15.18
C LYS A 293 -1.22 9.99 14.46
N ASN A 294 -0.08 9.51 14.97
CA ASN A 294 0.62 8.35 14.41
C ASN A 294 -0.25 7.09 14.41
N GLU A 295 -1.02 6.86 15.49
CA GLU A 295 -1.95 5.74 15.59
C GLU A 295 -3.05 5.83 14.53
N TRP A 296 -3.57 7.03 14.28
CA TRP A 296 -4.58 7.26 13.23
C TRP A 296 -3.98 6.98 11.85
N MET A 297 -2.77 7.46 11.55
CA MET A 297 -2.09 7.16 10.27
C MET A 297 -1.89 5.66 10.06
N ALA A 298 -1.52 4.92 11.10
CA ALA A 298 -1.36 3.47 11.03
C ALA A 298 -2.69 2.77 10.72
N GLN A 299 -3.77 3.17 11.40
CA GLN A 299 -5.12 2.65 11.16
C GLN A 299 -5.62 2.99 9.75
N TYR A 300 -5.43 4.23 9.32
CA TYR A 300 -5.79 4.72 8.01
C TYR A 300 -5.09 3.92 6.89
N ARG A 301 -3.76 3.75 6.97
CA ARG A 301 -3.00 2.94 6.00
C ARG A 301 -3.44 1.49 5.99
N GLN A 302 -3.72 0.92 7.16
CA GLN A 302 -4.24 -0.44 7.26
C GLN A 302 -5.62 -0.58 6.59
N ALA A 303 -6.50 0.41 6.75
CA ALA A 303 -7.81 0.44 6.10
C ALA A 303 -7.68 0.58 4.58
N CYS A 304 -6.82 1.49 4.11
CA CYS A 304 -6.53 1.68 2.67
C CYS A 304 -6.01 0.40 2.02
N ALA A 305 -5.12 -0.34 2.68
CA ALA A 305 -4.57 -1.59 2.15
C ALA A 305 -5.59 -2.74 2.04
N GLN A 306 -6.72 -2.65 2.74
CA GLN A 306 -7.80 -3.63 2.65
C GLN A 306 -8.83 -3.29 1.56
N GLN A 307 -8.77 -2.09 0.98
CA GLN A 307 -9.67 -1.64 -0.07
C GLN A 307 -9.08 -1.89 -1.46
N ASP A 308 -9.85 -2.58 -2.30
CA ASP A 308 -9.49 -2.83 -3.69
C ASP A 308 -9.75 -1.55 -4.52
N GLY A 309 -8.73 -0.98 -5.18
CA GLY A 309 -8.91 0.14 -6.11
C GLY A 309 -8.18 1.46 -5.82
N GLY A 310 -7.46 1.60 -4.70
CA GLY A 310 -6.58 2.76 -4.44
C GLY A 310 -7.28 4.12 -4.28
N GLU A 311 -8.56 4.11 -3.89
CA GLU A 311 -9.28 5.31 -3.46
C GLU A 311 -8.95 5.61 -2.00
N TYR A 312 -8.58 6.86 -1.71
CA TYR A 312 -8.32 7.33 -0.35
C TYR A 312 -9.59 7.96 0.23
N MET A 313 -10.15 7.39 1.29
CA MET A 313 -11.30 7.96 1.99
C MET A 313 -10.87 8.60 3.30
N LEU A 314 -10.99 9.92 3.39
CA LEU A 314 -10.71 10.71 4.59
C LEU A 314 -12.01 11.06 5.33
N PRO A 315 -11.96 11.25 6.67
CA PRO A 315 -13.08 11.80 7.43
C PRO A 315 -13.39 13.24 7.01
N ASP A 316 -14.49 13.78 7.51
CA ASP A 316 -14.88 15.18 7.26
C ASP A 316 -13.82 16.13 7.84
N MET A 317 -13.23 16.98 6.98
CA MET A 317 -12.18 17.92 7.37
C MET A 317 -11.99 19.03 6.33
N SER A 318 -11.29 20.09 6.71
CA SER A 318 -10.98 21.20 5.80
C SER A 318 -10.04 20.78 4.65
N PHE A 319 -10.03 21.56 3.55
CA PHE A 319 -9.13 21.30 2.41
C PHE A 319 -7.65 21.31 2.77
N ALA A 320 -7.23 22.21 3.66
CA ALA A 320 -5.83 22.29 4.04
C ALA A 320 -5.44 21.15 4.98
N SER A 321 -6.37 20.68 5.82
CA SER A 321 -6.23 19.47 6.63
C SER A 321 -6.01 18.23 5.74
N VAL A 322 -6.74 18.14 4.61
CA VAL A 322 -6.50 17.11 3.60
C VAL A 322 -5.08 17.18 3.05
N GLU A 323 -4.55 18.35 2.71
CA GLU A 323 -3.16 18.50 2.23
C GLU A 323 -2.15 18.00 3.26
N VAL A 324 -2.38 18.24 4.56
CA VAL A 324 -1.49 17.77 5.64
C VAL A 324 -1.52 16.24 5.71
N VAL A 325 -2.70 15.63 5.77
CA VAL A 325 -2.85 14.17 5.89
C VAL A 325 -2.33 13.46 4.63
N VAL A 326 -2.67 13.95 3.44
CA VAL A 326 -2.19 13.36 2.19
C VAL A 326 -0.68 13.55 2.03
N SER A 327 -0.12 14.65 2.55
CA SER A 327 1.34 14.84 2.56
C SER A 327 2.04 13.86 3.50
N ARG A 328 1.42 13.54 4.64
CA ARG A 328 1.87 12.48 5.56
C ARG A 328 1.85 11.11 4.89
N GLU A 329 0.76 10.80 4.19
CA GLU A 329 0.61 9.54 3.47
C GLU A 329 1.62 9.42 2.32
N ALA A 330 1.77 10.48 1.53
CA ALA A 330 2.66 10.51 0.39
C ALA A 330 4.14 10.81 0.74
N GLN A 331 4.45 11.00 2.03
CA GLN A 331 5.78 11.34 2.54
C GLN A 331 6.38 12.56 1.81
N THR A 332 5.59 13.62 1.71
CA THR A 332 6.00 14.90 1.12
C THR A 332 5.81 16.02 2.12
N ILE A 333 6.51 17.15 1.93
CA ILE A 333 6.26 18.36 2.71
C ILE A 333 4.97 19.02 2.18
N PRO A 334 3.96 19.32 3.02
CA PRO A 334 2.73 19.95 2.60
C PRO A 334 2.99 21.33 2.02
N SER A 335 2.22 21.69 0.99
CA SER A 335 2.30 23.01 0.38
C SER A 335 0.94 23.69 0.56
N LEU A 336 0.96 24.74 1.39
CA LEU A 336 -0.22 25.49 1.79
C LEU A 336 -0.13 26.88 1.17
N GLN A 337 -1.26 27.38 0.67
CA GLN A 337 -1.32 28.68 -0.01
C GLN A 337 -2.47 29.51 0.55
N TYR A 338 -2.18 30.76 0.91
CA TYR A 338 -3.20 31.72 1.30
C TYR A 338 -3.82 32.39 0.06
N SER A 339 -5.14 32.52 0.04
CA SER A 339 -5.88 33.22 -1.02
C SER A 339 -6.64 34.41 -0.45
N HIS A 340 -6.30 35.62 -0.93
CA HIS A 340 -7.01 36.85 -0.55
C HIS A 340 -8.46 36.90 -1.08
N HIS A 341 -8.76 36.18 -2.17
CA HIS A 341 -10.08 36.25 -2.81
C HIS A 341 -11.13 35.42 -2.08
N ASP A 342 -10.73 34.30 -1.47
CA ASP A 342 -11.66 33.40 -0.77
C ASP A 342 -11.53 33.47 0.75
N PHE A 343 -10.68 34.36 1.27
CA PHE A 343 -10.32 34.48 2.70
C PHE A 343 -9.90 33.16 3.37
N ASN A 344 -9.58 32.12 2.58
CA ASN A 344 -9.39 30.74 3.02
C ASN A 344 -8.03 30.19 2.57
N LEU A 345 -7.49 29.27 3.37
CA LEU A 345 -6.27 28.52 3.04
C LEU A 345 -6.60 27.40 2.04
N GLN A 346 -5.87 27.35 0.94
CA GLN A 346 -6.07 26.36 -0.13
C GLN A 346 -4.96 25.30 -0.15
N ALA A 347 -5.35 24.08 -0.52
CA ALA A 347 -4.41 23.00 -0.80
C ALA A 347 -3.65 23.28 -2.10
N ALA A 348 -2.31 23.38 -2.03
CA ALA A 348 -1.52 23.67 -3.23
C ALA A 348 -1.48 22.49 -4.21
N LYS A 349 -1.53 21.26 -3.71
CA LYS A 349 -1.39 20.05 -4.53
C LYS A 349 -2.70 19.32 -4.81
N GLY A 350 -3.75 19.66 -4.06
CA GLY A 350 -5.12 19.25 -4.35
C GLY A 350 -5.72 20.07 -5.48
N VAL A 351 -6.46 19.42 -6.37
CA VAL A 351 -7.35 20.11 -7.32
C VAL A 351 -8.79 19.82 -6.92
N THR A 352 -9.49 20.85 -6.49
CA THR A 352 -10.94 20.84 -6.28
C THR A 352 -11.61 21.29 -7.58
N LEU A 353 -12.62 20.55 -8.02
CA LEU A 353 -13.36 20.87 -9.24
C LEU A 353 -14.80 21.24 -8.90
N GLU A 354 -15.15 22.50 -9.15
CA GLU A 354 -16.50 23.04 -8.96
C GLU A 354 -17.50 22.45 -9.97
N SER A 355 -18.79 22.50 -9.61
CA SER A 355 -19.91 22.17 -10.49
C SER A 355 -20.07 23.23 -11.59
N GLY A 356 -19.55 22.99 -12.79
CA GLY A 356 -19.69 23.94 -13.90
C GLY A 356 -19.16 23.48 -15.26
N PHE A 357 -18.95 22.20 -15.48
CA PHE A 357 -18.40 21.69 -16.75
C PHE A 357 -19.39 21.93 -17.89
N ARG A 358 -18.98 22.75 -18.89
CA ARG A 358 -19.75 22.99 -20.11
C ARG A 358 -19.30 21.98 -21.18
N SER A 359 -20.14 20.99 -21.47
CA SER A 359 -20.14 20.14 -22.69
C SER A 359 -19.09 19.02 -22.88
N ASN A 360 -19.56 17.89 -23.45
CA ASN A 360 -18.96 16.77 -24.22
C ASN A 360 -17.55 16.20 -23.92
N ASN A 361 -16.64 16.83 -23.19
CA ASN A 361 -15.32 16.25 -22.86
C ASN A 361 -14.78 16.72 -21.50
N VAL A 362 -15.34 16.17 -20.43
CA VAL A 362 -14.99 16.44 -19.02
C VAL A 362 -13.51 16.15 -18.75
N VAL A 363 -12.98 15.03 -19.25
CA VAL A 363 -11.61 14.58 -18.97
C VAL A 363 -10.59 15.60 -19.47
N ARG A 364 -10.78 16.13 -20.68
CA ARG A 364 -9.95 17.19 -21.26
C ARG A 364 -9.82 18.42 -20.36
N ASP A 365 -10.94 18.90 -19.82
CA ASP A 365 -10.94 20.09 -18.97
C ASP A 365 -10.23 19.85 -17.63
N ILE A 366 -10.36 18.64 -17.09
CA ILE A 366 -9.63 18.20 -15.89
C ILE A 366 -8.11 18.19 -16.16
N ILE A 367 -7.69 17.61 -17.29
CA ILE A 367 -6.28 17.59 -17.69
C ILE A 367 -5.72 19.01 -17.85
N ARG A 368 -6.46 19.93 -18.47
CA ARG A 368 -6.02 21.33 -18.60
C ARG A 368 -5.80 22.00 -17.25
N ARG A 369 -6.75 21.87 -16.32
CA ARG A 369 -6.63 22.44 -14.96
C ARG A 369 -5.46 21.81 -14.20
N LEU A 370 -5.31 20.49 -14.29
CA LEU A 370 -4.16 19.78 -13.72
C LEU A 370 -2.84 20.26 -14.31
N TYR A 371 -2.77 20.48 -15.62
CA TYR A 371 -1.56 20.97 -16.27
C TYR A 371 -1.16 22.35 -15.74
N VAL A 372 -2.12 23.29 -15.64
CA VAL A 372 -1.86 24.62 -15.06
C VAL A 372 -1.33 24.50 -13.64
N ARG A 373 -1.95 23.65 -12.81
CA ARG A 373 -1.56 23.49 -11.41
C ARG A 373 -0.21 22.80 -11.22
N VAL A 374 0.08 21.76 -12.00
CA VAL A 374 1.32 20.96 -11.89
C VAL A 374 2.50 21.68 -12.52
N MET A 375 2.28 22.36 -13.66
CA MET A 375 3.33 23.02 -14.42
C MET A 375 3.51 24.50 -14.06
N ASN A 376 2.55 25.10 -13.34
CA ASN A 376 2.51 26.52 -13.00
C ASN A 376 2.60 27.43 -14.24
N GLN A 377 1.95 27.02 -15.33
CA GLN A 377 1.91 27.74 -16.62
C GLN A 377 0.65 27.35 -17.40
N GLU A 378 0.13 28.28 -18.21
CA GLU A 378 -1.00 27.99 -19.09
C GLU A 378 -0.61 27.03 -20.23
N LEU A 379 -1.61 26.28 -20.69
CA LEU A 379 -1.46 25.40 -21.85
C LEU A 379 -1.45 26.29 -23.11
N SER A 380 -0.32 26.39 -23.80
CA SER A 380 -0.25 27.20 -25.01
C SER A 380 -1.04 26.57 -26.15
N ASP A 381 -1.57 27.40 -27.06
CA ASP A 381 -2.28 26.93 -28.27
C ASP A 381 -1.42 26.02 -29.16
N GLN A 382 -0.08 26.10 -29.03
CA GLN A 382 0.89 25.29 -29.78
C GLN A 382 1.11 23.89 -29.17
N LEU A 383 0.71 23.65 -27.91
CA LEU A 383 0.92 22.38 -27.25
C LEU A 383 -0.27 21.45 -27.51
N ASN A 384 -0.07 20.41 -28.33
CA ASN A 384 -1.09 19.38 -28.54
C ASN A 384 -1.44 18.68 -27.20
N GLU A 385 -2.70 18.32 -27.02
CA GLU A 385 -3.28 17.72 -25.83
C GLU A 385 -2.63 16.39 -25.45
N GLU A 386 -2.31 15.54 -26.42
CA GLU A 386 -1.55 14.30 -26.18
C GLU A 386 -0.17 14.60 -25.56
N ARG A 387 0.51 15.64 -26.06
CA ARG A 387 1.81 16.07 -25.53
C ARG A 387 1.68 16.65 -24.13
N ALA A 388 0.57 17.33 -23.82
CA ALA A 388 0.28 17.82 -22.48
C ALA A 388 0.08 16.67 -21.50
N ILE A 389 -0.70 15.64 -21.87
CA ILE A 389 -0.92 14.43 -21.07
C ILE A 389 0.40 13.70 -20.82
N ASP A 390 1.21 13.48 -21.85
CA ASP A 390 2.51 12.80 -21.71
C ASP A 390 3.48 13.58 -20.81
N THR A 391 3.45 14.91 -20.88
CA THR A 391 4.27 15.78 -20.03
C THR A 391 3.79 15.70 -18.58
N LEU A 392 2.47 15.76 -18.37
CA LEU A 392 1.85 15.67 -17.05
C LEU A 392 2.14 14.31 -16.41
N LYS A 393 1.91 13.20 -17.13
CA LYS A 393 2.19 11.83 -16.72
C LYS A 393 3.63 11.64 -16.27
N ARG A 394 4.59 12.05 -17.11
CA ARG A 394 6.02 11.96 -16.77
C ARG A 394 6.40 12.82 -15.57
N THR A 395 5.86 14.04 -15.49
CA THR A 395 6.17 14.98 -14.41
C THR A 395 5.65 14.48 -13.07
N ILE A 396 4.40 14.00 -13.00
CA ILE A 396 3.81 13.43 -11.79
C ILE A 396 4.63 12.21 -11.34
N ALA A 397 4.90 11.27 -12.25
CA ALA A 397 5.68 10.08 -11.95
C ALA A 397 7.10 10.42 -11.44
N GLN A 398 7.80 11.35 -12.10
CA GLN A 398 9.16 11.74 -11.73
C GLN A 398 9.21 12.45 -10.37
N ARG A 399 8.25 13.34 -10.08
CA ARG A 399 8.20 14.08 -8.82
C ARG A 399 7.80 13.19 -7.64
N LYS A 400 6.93 12.21 -7.86
CA LYS A 400 6.54 11.20 -6.87
C LYS A 400 7.72 10.30 -6.49
N LYS A 401 8.57 9.94 -7.47
CA LYS A 401 9.76 9.08 -7.27
C LYS A 401 11.02 9.81 -6.80
N GLN A 402 10.96 11.10 -6.48
CA GLN A 402 12.12 11.84 -5.99
C GLN A 402 12.58 11.31 -4.64
N LYS A 403 13.86 10.95 -4.52
CA LYS A 403 14.43 10.51 -3.25
C LYS A 403 14.55 11.67 -2.24
N ASN A 404 14.93 12.85 -2.71
CA ASN A 404 15.06 14.04 -1.87
C ASN A 404 13.66 14.56 -1.47
N VAL A 405 13.33 14.51 -0.17
CA VAL A 405 12.03 14.95 0.36
C VAL A 405 11.71 16.41 0.05
N LYS A 406 12.71 17.29 -0.05
CA LYS A 406 12.51 18.70 -0.44
C LYS A 406 12.03 18.86 -1.89
N LEU A 407 12.33 17.89 -2.76
CA LEU A 407 11.96 17.90 -4.18
C LEU A 407 10.78 16.97 -4.49
N ARG A 408 10.47 16.04 -3.59
CA ARG A 408 9.37 15.10 -3.72
C ARG A 408 8.04 15.83 -3.68
N LYS A 409 7.21 15.58 -4.69
CA LYS A 409 5.84 16.11 -4.76
C LYS A 409 4.89 14.98 -5.12
N ASN A 410 3.73 15.01 -4.49
CA ASN A 410 2.61 14.16 -4.84
C ASN A 410 1.41 15.02 -5.22
N TYR A 411 0.58 14.54 -6.14
CA TYR A 411 -0.59 15.25 -6.64
C TYR A 411 -1.82 14.39 -6.44
N PHE A 412 -2.93 15.03 -6.10
CA PHE A 412 -4.18 14.34 -5.87
C PHE A 412 -5.37 15.14 -6.39
N LEU A 413 -6.41 14.44 -6.81
CA LEU A 413 -7.71 14.99 -7.13
C LEU A 413 -8.63 14.79 -5.93
N LEU A 414 -9.23 15.88 -5.47
CA LEU A 414 -10.28 15.77 -4.48
C LEU A 414 -11.62 15.52 -5.19
N VAL A 415 -12.26 14.42 -4.86
CA VAL A 415 -13.56 14.05 -5.40
C VAL A 415 -14.65 14.54 -4.43
N PRO A 416 -15.52 15.47 -4.86
CA PRO A 416 -16.56 16.02 -4.00
C PRO A 416 -17.70 15.00 -3.77
N ASN A 417 -18.49 15.21 -2.71
CA ASN A 417 -19.68 14.39 -2.40
C ASN A 417 -20.95 14.79 -3.17
N ALA A 418 -20.88 15.89 -3.92
CA ALA A 418 -21.99 16.42 -4.71
C ALA A 418 -22.00 15.86 -6.15
N ASP A 419 -23.07 16.14 -6.88
CA ASP A 419 -23.24 15.79 -8.29
C ASP A 419 -22.16 16.50 -9.14
N SER A 420 -21.05 15.80 -9.38
CA SER A 420 -19.86 16.30 -10.06
C SER A 420 -19.41 15.27 -11.09
N PRO A 421 -18.92 15.67 -12.27
CA PRO A 421 -18.38 14.70 -13.23
C PRO A 421 -17.21 13.87 -12.70
N LEU A 422 -16.52 14.33 -11.65
CA LEU A 422 -15.50 13.52 -10.97
C LEU A 422 -16.08 12.35 -10.18
N THR A 423 -17.37 12.31 -9.83
CA THR A 423 -17.99 11.16 -9.18
C THR A 423 -18.31 10.04 -10.17
N ASP A 424 -18.28 10.31 -11.48
CA ASP A 424 -18.48 9.31 -12.52
C ASP A 424 -17.28 8.36 -12.60
N VAL A 425 -17.55 7.07 -12.42
CA VAL A 425 -16.56 5.98 -12.45
C VAL A 425 -15.86 5.88 -13.81
N THR A 426 -16.55 6.20 -14.90
CA THR A 426 -16.00 6.19 -16.28
C THR A 426 -14.96 7.29 -16.44
N VAL A 427 -15.28 8.51 -15.97
CA VAL A 427 -14.37 9.66 -15.98
C VAL A 427 -13.12 9.38 -15.14
N GLN A 428 -13.30 8.83 -13.93
CA GLN A 428 -12.18 8.46 -13.06
C GLN A 428 -11.28 7.39 -13.70
N LYS A 429 -11.87 6.35 -14.31
CA LYS A 429 -11.12 5.30 -15.02
C LYS A 429 -10.31 5.87 -16.18
N GLU A 430 -10.89 6.76 -16.97
CA GLU A 430 -10.20 7.40 -18.09
C GLU A 430 -9.02 8.25 -17.60
N ILE A 431 -9.22 9.07 -16.56
CA ILE A 431 -8.13 9.85 -15.95
C ILE A 431 -7.05 8.92 -15.39
N LYS A 432 -7.42 7.80 -14.76
CA LYS A 432 -6.44 6.85 -14.20
C LYS A 432 -5.62 6.16 -15.30
N ILE A 433 -6.21 5.88 -16.46
CA ILE A 433 -5.49 5.35 -17.62
C ILE A 433 -4.47 6.37 -18.14
N LEU A 434 -4.87 7.65 -18.24
CA LEU A 434 -4.00 8.73 -18.72
C LEU A 434 -2.90 9.08 -17.71
N LEU A 435 -3.24 9.13 -16.42
CA LEU A 435 -2.40 9.57 -15.31
C LEU A 435 -2.41 8.53 -14.17
N PRO A 436 -1.75 7.37 -14.34
CA PRO A 436 -1.82 6.25 -13.39
C PRO A 436 -1.29 6.60 -11.99
N ASP A 437 -0.34 7.51 -11.90
CA ASP A 437 0.28 7.94 -10.64
C ASP A 437 -0.53 8.98 -9.87
N LEU A 438 -1.63 9.49 -10.43
CA LEU A 438 -2.52 10.45 -9.77
C LEU A 438 -3.43 9.73 -8.76
N SER A 439 -3.51 10.27 -7.55
CA SER A 439 -4.37 9.75 -6.47
C SER A 439 -5.72 10.47 -6.45
N PHE A 440 -6.79 9.74 -6.09
CA PHE A 440 -8.11 10.29 -5.86
C PHE A 440 -8.42 10.23 -4.36
N VAL A 441 -8.89 11.35 -3.80
CA VAL A 441 -9.19 11.50 -2.37
C VAL A 441 -10.65 11.90 -2.22
N ARG A 442 -11.41 11.18 -1.41
CA ARG A 442 -12.81 11.46 -1.06
C ARG A 442 -12.88 11.88 0.41
N ILE A 443 -13.71 12.86 0.72
CA ILE A 443 -14.00 13.30 2.10
C ILE A 443 -15.34 12.71 2.51
N LYS A 444 -15.44 12.07 3.68
CA LYS A 444 -16.66 11.41 4.15
C LYS A 444 -17.49 12.38 4.99
N SER A 445 -18.58 12.92 4.43
CA SER A 445 -19.45 13.85 5.14
C SER A 445 -20.00 13.27 6.46
N GLY A 446 -19.95 14.07 7.53
CA GLY A 446 -20.58 13.75 8.82
C GLY A 446 -19.85 12.72 9.68
N HIS A 447 -18.71 12.18 9.22
CA HIS A 447 -17.82 11.37 10.05
C HIS A 447 -16.67 12.23 10.54
N HIS A 448 -16.79 12.77 11.74
CA HIS A 448 -15.69 13.45 12.42
C HIS A 448 -14.87 12.38 13.16
N GLU A 449 -13.62 12.22 12.76
CA GLU A 449 -12.62 11.43 13.50
C GLU A 449 -11.55 12.41 14.01
N GLU A 450 -11.06 12.19 15.22
CA GLU A 450 -9.95 12.99 15.75
C GLU A 450 -8.63 12.60 15.06
N THR A 451 -8.41 13.10 13.85
CA THR A 451 -7.20 12.85 13.04
C THR A 451 -5.97 13.54 13.62
N PHE A 452 -6.15 14.71 14.23
CA PHE A 452 -5.07 15.55 14.72
C PHE A 452 -4.97 15.53 16.25
N ILE A 453 -3.79 15.90 16.76
CA ILE A 453 -3.51 16.01 18.20
C ILE A 453 -4.31 17.16 18.82
N VAL A 454 -4.45 18.27 18.09
CA VAL A 454 -5.34 19.39 18.40
C VAL A 454 -6.61 19.30 17.55
N GLU A 455 -7.65 20.06 17.91
CA GLU A 455 -8.87 20.14 17.10
C GLU A 455 -8.58 20.65 15.68
N ASP A 456 -9.26 20.09 14.67
CA ASP A 456 -9.07 20.48 13.26
C ASP A 456 -9.30 21.98 13.06
N ALA A 457 -10.30 22.55 13.74
CA ALA A 457 -10.60 23.98 13.70
C ALA A 457 -9.42 24.83 14.22
N ASP A 458 -8.82 24.44 15.35
CA ASP A 458 -7.72 25.18 15.98
C ASP A 458 -6.44 25.07 15.17
N LEU A 459 -6.14 23.87 14.65
CA LEU A 459 -5.04 23.64 13.70
C LEU A 459 -5.16 24.61 12.52
N MET A 460 -6.35 24.69 11.95
CA MET A 460 -6.63 25.48 10.75
C MET A 460 -6.58 26.98 11.00
N VAL A 461 -7.11 27.45 12.12
CA VAL A 461 -7.01 28.86 12.52
C VAL A 461 -5.55 29.27 12.67
N ALA A 462 -4.75 28.50 13.43
CA ALA A 462 -3.35 28.81 13.67
C ALA A 462 -2.53 28.88 12.36
N ILE A 463 -2.72 27.90 11.46
CA ILE A 463 -2.03 27.90 10.16
C ILE A 463 -2.49 29.10 9.31
N SER A 464 -3.79 29.38 9.26
CA SER A 464 -4.34 30.45 8.42
C SER A 464 -3.85 31.83 8.87
N GLU A 465 -3.83 32.12 10.18
CA GLU A 465 -3.33 33.38 10.73
C GLU A 465 -1.82 33.56 10.45
N PHE A 466 -1.05 32.48 10.56
CA PHE A 466 0.37 32.52 10.24
C PHE A 466 0.63 32.83 8.76
N TYR A 467 -0.03 32.11 7.84
CA TYR A 467 0.15 32.35 6.41
C TYR A 467 -0.38 33.72 5.97
N LYS A 468 -1.46 34.21 6.58
CA LYS A 468 -1.92 35.58 6.40
C LYS A 468 -0.83 36.58 6.78
N THR A 469 -0.17 36.36 7.93
CA THR A 469 0.97 37.19 8.36
C THR A 469 2.13 37.10 7.38
N LEU A 470 2.48 35.92 6.90
CA LEU A 470 3.55 35.76 5.90
C LEU A 470 3.27 36.57 4.62
N GLU A 471 2.03 36.53 4.11
CA GLU A 471 1.64 37.25 2.89
C GLU A 471 1.81 38.77 3.02
N GLU A 472 1.66 39.35 4.22
CA GLU A 472 1.92 40.79 4.46
C GLU A 472 3.38 41.18 4.20
N TYR A 473 4.31 40.22 4.29
CA TYR A 473 5.75 40.41 4.06
C TYR A 473 6.22 39.79 2.73
N LYS A 474 5.30 39.33 1.88
CA LYS A 474 5.63 38.74 0.58
C LYS A 474 6.06 39.83 -0.39
N LEU A 475 7.36 39.90 -0.63
CA LEU A 475 7.97 40.83 -1.56
C LEU A 475 7.69 40.38 -3.01
N GLN A 476 7.04 41.24 -3.80
CA GLN A 476 6.77 41.02 -5.23
C GLN A 476 8.05 40.93 -6.06
#